data_AF-C6XGJ6-F1
#
_entry.id   AF-C6XGJ6-F1
#
_cell.length_a   1.000
_cell.length_b   1.000
_cell.length_c   1.000
_cell.angle_alpha   90.00
_cell.angle_beta   90.00
_cell.angle_gamma   90.00
#
_symmetry.space_group_name_H-M   'P 1'
#
loop_
_entity.id
_entity.type
_entity.pdbx_description
1 polymer ?
#
loop_
_entity_poly.entity_id
_entity_poly.type
_entity_poly.pdbx_seq_one_letter_code
_entity_poly.pdbx_strand_id
1 'polypeptide(L)'
;MIGPPGARKSMLASCLPSILLPLSLEESLEVSMIYSISGHSSHEYSFIQNRPFRSPHHSVTIAALIGGGLQVLPGEDSLAHNGVLFLDEIPEFSPQTLNALRQPLETGECIIARANRKISYPSRIQLIAAMNPCRCGMSNKDENVCIRGPRCATEYQARISGPLMDRIDIRIAVPSRTHIRSFCNE
;
A
#
# COMPACT_ATOMS: atom_id res chain seq x y z
N MET A 1 6.02 4.51 -6.51
CA MET A 1 7.24 5.29 -6.20
C MET A 1 8.45 4.38 -6.26
N ILE A 2 9.47 4.70 -7.06
CA ILE A 2 10.73 3.96 -7.11
C ILE A 2 11.84 4.89 -6.63
N GLY A 3 12.57 4.52 -5.59
CA GLY A 3 13.65 5.38 -5.09
C GLY A 3 14.56 4.66 -4.11
N PRO A 4 15.80 5.15 -3.92
CA PRO A 4 16.78 4.51 -3.05
C PRO A 4 16.34 4.52 -1.57
N PRO A 5 17.03 3.76 -0.71
CA PRO A 5 16.86 3.86 0.73
C PRO A 5 17.02 5.31 1.20
N GLY A 6 16.23 5.73 2.20
CA GLY A 6 16.30 7.10 2.74
C GLY A 6 15.63 8.20 1.90
N ALA A 7 15.04 7.87 0.74
CA ALA A 7 14.30 8.82 -0.10
C ALA A 7 12.94 9.28 0.49
N ARG A 8 12.63 8.92 1.74
CA ARG A 8 11.40 9.28 2.48
C ARG A 8 10.08 8.91 1.77
N LYS A 9 10.08 7.82 1.00
CA LYS A 9 8.92 7.29 0.28
C LYS A 9 7.72 7.06 1.21
N SER A 10 7.96 6.45 2.37
CA SER A 10 6.93 6.15 3.38
C SER A 10 6.36 7.43 4.00
N MET A 11 7.18 8.46 4.23
CA MET A 11 6.72 9.78 4.70
C MET A 11 5.81 10.45 3.66
N LEU A 12 6.18 10.41 2.38
CA LEU A 12 5.36 10.97 1.30
C LEU A 12 3.98 10.29 1.23
N ALA A 13 3.95 8.96 1.37
CA ALA A 13 2.70 8.21 1.39
C ALA A 13 1.83 8.55 2.62
N SER A 14 2.42 8.60 3.82
CA SER A 14 1.68 8.89 5.06
C SER A 14 1.14 10.31 5.15
N CYS A 15 1.72 11.25 4.40
CA CYS A 15 1.20 12.62 4.30
C CYS A 15 0.06 12.76 3.28
N LEU A 16 -0.20 11.75 2.44
CA LEU A 16 -1.25 11.88 1.42
C LEU A 16 -2.66 12.07 2.02
N PRO A 17 -3.08 11.31 3.04
CA PRO A 17 -4.41 11.48 3.64
C PRO A 17 -4.70 12.91 4.12
N SER A 18 -3.70 13.67 4.55
CA SER A 18 -3.90 15.04 5.05
C SER A 18 -4.14 16.07 3.96
N ILE A 19 -3.91 15.74 2.69
CA ILE A 19 -4.17 16.63 1.54
C ILE A 19 -5.34 16.17 0.67
N LEU A 20 -5.89 14.98 0.94
CA LEU A 20 -7.11 14.50 0.32
C LEU A 20 -8.31 15.27 0.88
N LEU A 21 -9.38 15.31 0.09
CA LEU A 21 -10.66 15.83 0.58
C LEU A 21 -11.11 15.01 1.81
N PRO A 22 -11.74 15.64 2.81
CA PRO A 22 -12.32 14.91 3.94
C PRO A 22 -13.36 13.90 3.45
N LEU A 23 -13.70 12.93 4.30
CA LEU A 23 -14.76 11.98 4.01
C LEU A 23 -16.11 12.70 3.95
N SER A 24 -16.97 12.32 3.00
CA SER A 24 -18.40 12.66 3.09
C SER A 24 -19.04 11.93 4.29
N LEU A 25 -20.26 12.33 4.65
CA LEU A 25 -20.99 11.65 5.71
C LEU A 25 -21.24 10.17 5.36
N GLU A 26 -21.61 9.88 4.12
CA GLU A 26 -21.82 8.53 3.61
C GLU A 26 -20.53 7.71 3.65
N GLU A 27 -19.42 8.26 3.14
CA GLU A 27 -18.12 7.60 3.17
C GLU A 27 -17.66 7.32 4.61
N SER A 28 -17.91 8.26 5.53
CA SER A 28 -17.60 8.13 6.95
C SER A 28 -18.37 6.98 7.61
N LEU A 29 -19.67 6.85 7.31
CA LEU A 29 -20.50 5.75 7.81
C LEU A 29 -20.04 4.40 7.27
N GLU A 30 -19.71 4.29 5.98
CA GLU A 30 -19.17 3.08 5.38
C GLU A 30 -17.89 2.62 6.10
N VAL A 31 -16.94 3.53 6.31
CA VAL A 31 -15.68 3.24 6.99
C VAL A 31 -15.94 2.84 8.45
N SER A 32 -16.77 3.58 9.19
CA SER A 32 -17.12 3.25 10.57
C SER A 32 -17.78 1.88 10.71
N MET A 33 -18.63 1.46 9.76
CA MET A 33 -19.21 0.11 9.74
C MET A 33 -18.15 -0.99 9.59
N ILE A 34 -17.18 -0.81 8.69
CA ILE A 34 -16.09 -1.78 8.50
C ILE A 34 -15.28 -1.95 9.79
N TYR A 35 -14.91 -0.83 10.43
CA TYR A 35 -14.17 -0.84 11.68
C TYR A 35 -14.95 -1.51 12.81
N SER A 36 -16.26 -1.26 12.90
CA SER A 36 -17.14 -1.93 13.86
C SER A 36 -17.15 -3.46 13.67
N ILE A 37 -17.32 -3.94 12.43
CA ILE A 37 -17.33 -5.39 12.12
C ILE A 37 -15.98 -6.05 12.43
N SER A 38 -14.88 -5.33 12.19
CA SER A 38 -13.52 -5.83 12.42
C SER A 38 -13.14 -5.96 13.90
N GLY A 39 -14.03 -5.60 14.83
CA GLY A 39 -13.76 -5.65 16.26
C GLY A 39 -12.91 -4.49 16.78
N HIS A 40 -12.62 -3.49 15.95
CA HIS A 40 -11.96 -2.23 16.38
C HIS A 40 -12.92 -1.30 17.13
N SER A 41 -14.00 -1.81 17.73
CA SER A 41 -15.00 -1.04 18.48
C SER A 41 -14.49 -0.63 19.87
N SER A 42 -13.54 0.32 19.94
CA SER A 42 -13.50 1.26 21.06
C SER A 42 -14.42 2.44 20.74
N HIS A 43 -14.93 3.15 21.77
CA HIS A 43 -15.78 4.34 21.60
C HIS A 43 -15.18 5.41 20.65
N GLU A 44 -13.89 5.34 20.31
CA GLU A 44 -13.15 6.21 19.39
C GLU A 44 -13.57 6.10 17.92
N TYR A 45 -14.15 4.98 17.46
CA TYR A 45 -14.46 4.77 16.03
C TYR A 45 -15.92 5.05 15.65
N SER A 46 -16.68 5.62 16.58
CA SER A 46 -18.10 5.96 16.38
C SER A 46 -18.32 6.93 15.22
N PHE A 47 -17.29 7.70 14.84
CA PHE A 47 -17.35 8.63 13.71
C PHE A 47 -15.97 8.90 13.11
N ILE A 48 -15.60 8.19 12.04
CA ILE A 48 -14.30 8.36 11.37
C ILE A 48 -14.39 9.50 10.36
N GLN A 49 -13.76 10.64 10.64
CA GLN A 49 -13.77 11.81 9.74
C GLN A 49 -12.58 11.88 8.77
N ASN A 50 -11.46 11.25 9.15
CA ASN A 50 -10.23 11.27 8.35
C ASN A 50 -10.16 10.08 7.40
N ARG A 51 -9.62 10.30 6.21
CA ARG A 51 -9.30 9.25 5.22
C ARG A 51 -8.40 8.19 5.89
N PRO A 52 -8.79 6.90 5.93
CA PRO A 52 -7.96 5.85 6.52
C PRO A 52 -6.60 5.73 5.83
N PHE A 53 -5.58 5.32 6.59
CA PHE A 53 -4.27 4.97 6.04
C PHE A 53 -3.84 3.63 6.61
N ARG A 54 -3.58 2.65 5.73
CA ARG A 54 -3.10 1.33 6.10
C ARG A 54 -1.75 1.08 5.45
N SER A 55 -0.82 0.49 6.21
CA SER A 55 0.54 0.19 5.76
C SER A 55 0.99 -1.18 6.29
N PRO A 56 0.39 -2.28 5.81
CA PRO A 56 0.76 -3.61 6.28
C PRO A 56 2.20 -3.95 5.94
N HIS A 57 2.83 -4.74 6.81
CA HIS A 57 4.15 -5.31 6.54
C HIS A 57 4.08 -6.34 5.41
N HIS A 58 5.15 -6.51 4.63
CA HIS A 58 5.19 -7.41 3.47
C HIS A 58 4.96 -8.90 3.81
N SER A 59 5.05 -9.27 5.08
CA SER A 59 4.69 -10.59 5.60
C SER A 59 3.19 -10.82 5.77
N VAL A 60 2.35 -9.85 5.39
CA VAL A 60 0.89 -9.96 5.48
C VAL A 60 0.38 -11.14 4.65
N THR A 61 -0.51 -11.93 5.25
CA THR A 61 -1.15 -13.05 4.57
C THR A 61 -2.25 -12.55 3.63
N ILE A 62 -2.66 -13.38 2.67
CA ILE A 62 -3.79 -13.05 1.79
C ILE A 62 -5.05 -12.75 2.63
N ALA A 63 -5.32 -13.56 3.65
CA ALA A 63 -6.49 -13.39 4.52
C ALA A 63 -6.42 -12.11 5.37
N ALA A 64 -5.23 -11.62 5.73
CA ALA A 64 -5.08 -10.36 6.44
C ALA A 64 -5.16 -9.16 5.48
N LEU A 65 -4.64 -9.27 4.26
CA LEU A 65 -4.66 -8.18 3.28
C LEU A 65 -6.05 -7.97 2.68
N ILE A 66 -6.71 -9.05 2.29
CA ILE A 66 -7.99 -9.05 1.54
C ILE A 66 -9.18 -9.35 2.46
N GLY A 67 -8.93 -9.94 3.62
CA GLY A 67 -9.97 -10.42 4.52
C GLY A 67 -10.22 -11.92 4.38
N GLY A 68 -10.90 -12.48 5.37
CA GLY A 68 -11.18 -13.91 5.47
C GLY A 68 -10.92 -14.48 6.87
N GLY A 69 -10.29 -15.65 6.92
CA GLY A 69 -10.15 -16.43 8.15
C GLY A 69 -11.45 -17.13 8.57
N LEU A 70 -11.49 -17.63 9.81
CA LEU A 70 -12.63 -18.37 10.35
C LEU A 70 -13.89 -17.49 10.49
N GLN A 71 -13.71 -16.24 10.88
CA GLN A 71 -14.79 -15.28 11.09
C GLN A 71 -15.14 -14.45 9.84
N VAL A 72 -14.41 -14.65 8.73
CA VAL A 72 -14.57 -13.89 7.47
C VAL A 72 -14.59 -12.38 7.72
N LEU A 73 -13.52 -11.86 8.34
CA LEU A 73 -13.39 -10.45 8.69
C LEU A 73 -12.84 -9.63 7.50
N PRO A 74 -13.10 -8.30 7.47
CA PRO A 74 -12.48 -7.42 6.48
C PRO A 74 -10.95 -7.41 6.59
N GLY A 75 -10.28 -7.23 5.45
CA GLY A 75 -8.82 -7.12 5.36
C GLY A 75 -8.30 -5.70 5.47
N GLU A 76 -6.98 -5.54 5.36
CA GLU A 76 -6.29 -4.25 5.27
C GLU A 76 -6.80 -3.38 4.12
N ASP A 77 -7.20 -3.99 3.00
CA ASP A 77 -7.79 -3.32 1.85
C ASP A 77 -9.15 -2.68 2.18
N SER A 78 -10.02 -3.38 2.90
CA SER A 78 -11.31 -2.85 3.35
C SER A 78 -11.14 -1.87 4.51
N LEU A 79 -10.20 -2.09 5.42
CA LEU A 79 -9.87 -1.12 6.47
C LEU A 79 -9.30 0.19 5.90
N ALA A 80 -8.72 0.15 4.69
CA ALA A 80 -8.27 1.33 3.95
C ALA A 80 -9.37 1.97 3.09
N HIS A 81 -10.63 1.50 3.16
CA HIS A 81 -11.72 1.97 2.31
C HIS A 81 -11.91 3.49 2.37
N ASN A 82 -12.15 4.10 1.21
CA ASN A 82 -12.20 5.53 0.96
C ASN A 82 -10.91 6.25 1.39
N GLY A 83 -9.80 5.55 1.59
CA GLY A 83 -8.51 6.07 2.03
C GLY A 83 -7.35 5.53 1.21
N VAL A 84 -6.22 5.33 1.88
CA VAL A 84 -4.94 4.97 1.27
C VAL A 84 -4.46 3.62 1.79
N LEU A 85 -4.15 2.71 0.86
CA LEU A 85 -3.40 1.50 1.16
C LEU A 85 -1.96 1.69 0.66
N PHE A 86 -1.00 1.71 1.57
CA PHE A 86 0.41 1.86 1.28
C PHE A 86 1.14 0.52 1.38
N LEU A 87 1.82 0.12 0.31
CA LEU A 87 2.68 -1.06 0.28
C LEU A 87 4.14 -0.63 0.08
N ASP A 88 4.91 -0.63 1.18
CA ASP A 88 6.34 -0.38 1.09
C ASP A 88 7.10 -1.64 0.69
N GLU A 89 8.18 -1.48 -0.05
CA GLU A 89 8.97 -2.61 -0.56
C GLU A 89 8.10 -3.65 -1.30
N ILE A 90 7.20 -3.20 -2.18
CA ILE A 90 6.19 -4.06 -2.84
C ILE A 90 6.74 -5.38 -3.42
N PRO A 91 7.97 -5.48 -3.98
CA PRO A 91 8.49 -6.76 -4.48
C PRO A 91 8.86 -7.80 -3.39
N GLU A 92 8.86 -7.41 -2.11
CA GLU A 92 9.05 -8.36 -1.00
C GLU A 92 7.74 -9.03 -0.56
N PHE A 93 6.58 -8.54 -1.01
CA PHE A 93 5.31 -9.24 -0.80
C PHE A 93 5.25 -10.52 -1.63
N SER A 94 4.47 -11.49 -1.15
CA SER A 94 4.21 -12.69 -1.94
C SER A 94 3.45 -12.34 -3.24
N PRO A 95 3.80 -12.92 -4.40
CA PRO A 95 3.08 -12.65 -5.65
C PRO A 95 1.58 -12.97 -5.56
N GLN A 96 1.21 -13.98 -4.77
CA GLN A 96 -0.20 -14.36 -4.55
C GLN A 96 -0.95 -13.28 -3.77
N THR A 97 -0.33 -12.74 -2.72
CA THR A 97 -0.87 -11.62 -1.92
C THR A 97 -1.09 -10.39 -2.80
N LEU A 98 -0.11 -10.03 -3.63
CA LEU A 98 -0.21 -8.91 -4.55
C LEU A 98 -1.28 -9.11 -5.62
N ASN A 99 -1.36 -10.30 -6.22
CA ASN A 99 -2.36 -10.59 -7.24
C ASN A 99 -3.79 -10.56 -6.69
N ALA A 100 -3.97 -10.83 -5.39
CA ALA A 100 -5.29 -10.78 -4.77
C ALA A 100 -5.87 -9.35 -4.70
N LEU A 101 -5.02 -8.31 -4.74
CA LEU A 101 -5.46 -6.91 -4.80
C LEU A 101 -6.09 -6.51 -6.14
N ARG A 102 -5.93 -7.32 -7.20
CA ARG A 102 -6.46 -6.97 -8.52
C ARG A 102 -7.96 -6.74 -8.50
N GLN A 103 -8.71 -7.58 -7.79
CA GLN A 103 -10.16 -7.42 -7.70
C GLN A 103 -10.55 -6.13 -6.96
N PRO A 104 -10.07 -5.85 -5.73
CA PRO A 104 -10.32 -4.58 -5.06
C PRO A 104 -9.99 -3.35 -5.91
N LEU A 105 -8.87 -3.37 -6.65
CA LEU A 105 -8.46 -2.27 -7.53
C LEU A 105 -9.37 -2.09 -8.74
N GLU A 106 -10.05 -3.14 -9.20
CA GLU A 106 -10.94 -3.11 -10.37
C GLU A 106 -12.38 -2.76 -9.98
N THR A 107 -12.89 -3.35 -8.90
CA THR A 107 -14.31 -3.24 -8.54
C THR A 107 -14.57 -2.32 -7.35
N GLY A 108 -13.53 -1.95 -6.60
CA GLY A 108 -13.67 -1.22 -5.34
C GLY A 108 -14.34 -2.05 -4.24
N GLU A 109 -14.33 -3.38 -4.37
CA GLU A 109 -14.92 -4.32 -3.41
C GLU A 109 -14.08 -5.59 -3.32
N CYS A 110 -14.03 -6.15 -2.13
CA CYS A 110 -13.47 -7.47 -1.87
C CYS A 110 -14.59 -8.49 -1.65
N ILE A 111 -14.60 -9.55 -2.45
CA ILE A 111 -15.57 -10.64 -2.31
C ILE A 111 -14.88 -11.87 -1.74
N ILE A 112 -15.33 -12.31 -0.56
CA ILE A 112 -14.84 -13.51 0.10
C ILE A 112 -15.89 -14.60 -0.03
N ALA A 113 -15.58 -15.65 -0.78
CA ALA A 113 -16.42 -16.83 -0.95
C ALA A 113 -15.83 -18.04 -0.23
N ARG A 114 -16.56 -18.59 0.74
CA ARG A 114 -16.24 -19.84 1.45
C ARG A 114 -17.46 -20.74 1.50
N ALA A 115 -17.23 -22.04 1.69
CA ALA A 115 -18.17 -23.17 1.56
C ALA A 115 -19.68 -22.87 1.67
N ASN A 116 -20.14 -22.07 2.64
CA ASN A 116 -21.56 -21.74 2.83
C ASN A 116 -21.87 -20.22 2.92
N ARG A 117 -20.91 -19.31 2.68
CA ARG A 117 -21.10 -17.86 2.83
C ARG A 117 -20.31 -17.08 1.78
N LYS A 118 -20.99 -16.11 1.16
CA LYS A 118 -20.38 -15.08 0.31
C LYS A 118 -20.58 -13.74 1.00
N ILE A 119 -19.49 -13.06 1.32
CA ILE A 119 -19.50 -11.74 1.94
C ILE A 119 -18.75 -10.78 1.04
N SER A 120 -19.27 -9.57 0.85
CA SER A 120 -18.57 -8.48 0.17
C SER A 120 -18.28 -7.38 1.17
N TYR A 121 -17.05 -6.85 1.12
CA TYR A 121 -16.66 -5.66 1.86
C TYR A 121 -16.24 -4.59 0.86
N PRO A 122 -16.64 -3.32 1.07
CA PRO A 122 -16.16 -2.24 0.21
C PRO A 122 -14.65 -2.04 0.42
N SER A 123 -13.96 -1.71 -0.66
CA SER A 123 -12.50 -1.54 -0.71
C SER A 123 -12.08 -0.58 -1.83
N ARG A 124 -12.79 0.54 -1.95
CA ARG A 124 -12.37 1.68 -2.77
C ARG A 124 -11.12 2.31 -2.14
N ILE A 125 -9.95 1.95 -2.64
CA ILE A 125 -8.66 2.39 -2.08
C ILE A 125 -7.86 3.19 -3.10
N GLN A 126 -7.10 4.16 -2.61
CA GLN A 126 -5.97 4.70 -3.35
C GLN A 126 -4.73 3.87 -3.00
N LEU A 127 -4.29 3.02 -3.93
CA LEU A 127 -3.07 2.23 -3.75
C LEU A 127 -1.84 3.11 -3.99
N ILE A 128 -0.97 3.16 -2.99
CA ILE A 128 0.39 3.71 -3.12
C ILE A 128 1.37 2.56 -2.92
N ALA A 129 2.21 2.31 -3.92
CA ALA A 129 3.28 1.33 -3.81
C ALA A 129 4.64 2.02 -3.83
N ALA A 130 5.55 1.57 -2.97
CA ALA A 130 6.95 1.98 -2.97
C ALA A 130 7.87 0.78 -3.16
N MET A 131 9.01 1.00 -3.81
CA MET A 131 10.08 0.02 -3.90
C MET A 131 11.44 0.68 -4.06
N ASN A 132 12.48 -0.08 -3.74
CA ASN A 132 13.84 0.26 -4.12
C ASN A 132 14.08 -0.09 -5.59
N PRO A 133 15.05 0.54 -6.28
CA PRO A 133 15.35 0.20 -7.67
C PRO A 133 15.96 -1.21 -7.84
N CYS A 134 16.66 -1.70 -6.82
CA CYS A 134 17.17 -3.07 -6.68
C CYS A 134 16.98 -3.56 -5.24
N ARG A 135 17.02 -4.89 -5.03
CA ARG A 135 17.13 -5.51 -3.70
C ARG A 135 18.33 -4.99 -2.88
N CYS A 136 19.38 -4.57 -3.57
CA CYS A 136 20.65 -4.16 -3.00
C CYS A 136 20.69 -2.73 -2.43
N GLY A 137 19.65 -1.92 -2.65
CA GLY A 137 19.61 -0.53 -2.21
C GLY A 137 20.67 0.41 -2.83
N MET A 138 21.37 0.02 -3.92
CA MET A 138 22.44 0.80 -4.58
C MET A 138 23.66 1.11 -3.68
N SER A 139 24.25 0.09 -3.05
CA SER A 139 25.33 0.21 -2.04
C SER A 139 26.76 0.53 -2.56
N ASN A 140 26.96 0.99 -3.79
CA ASN A 140 28.25 1.63 -4.16
C ASN A 140 28.19 3.09 -3.72
N LYS A 141 28.86 3.39 -2.60
CA LYS A 141 28.76 4.64 -1.82
C LYS A 141 29.04 5.93 -2.60
N ASP A 142 29.55 5.89 -3.83
CA ASP A 142 29.87 7.07 -4.62
C ASP A 142 29.17 7.15 -5.99
N GLU A 143 28.57 6.05 -6.50
CA GLU A 143 28.03 6.01 -7.87
C GLU A 143 26.55 5.61 -7.98
N ASN A 144 25.86 5.26 -6.88
CA ASN A 144 24.51 4.67 -6.90
C ASN A 144 24.40 3.42 -7.80
N VAL A 145 25.50 2.70 -8.00
CA VAL A 145 25.54 1.50 -8.84
C VAL A 145 25.22 0.25 -8.02
N CYS A 146 24.45 -0.65 -8.62
CA CYS A 146 24.15 -1.96 -8.04
C CYS A 146 25.40 -2.85 -8.06
N ILE A 147 25.86 -3.31 -6.88
CA ILE A 147 26.98 -4.26 -6.75
C ILE A 147 26.72 -5.57 -7.51
N ARG A 148 25.45 -5.98 -7.61
CA ARG A 148 25.03 -7.22 -8.29
C ARG A 148 24.72 -7.03 -9.79
N GLY A 149 24.97 -5.84 -10.33
CA GLY A 149 24.71 -5.50 -11.73
C GLY A 149 23.23 -5.34 -12.10
N PRO A 150 22.92 -5.07 -13.38
CA PRO A 150 21.57 -4.72 -13.86
C PRO A 150 20.55 -5.86 -13.71
N ARG A 151 21.02 -7.11 -13.69
CA ARG A 151 20.19 -8.30 -13.50
C ARG A 151 19.45 -8.29 -12.16
N CYS A 152 20.09 -7.77 -11.10
CA CYS A 152 19.49 -7.66 -9.77
C CYS A 152 18.23 -6.76 -9.76
N ALA A 153 18.25 -5.65 -10.48
CA ALA A 153 17.10 -4.77 -10.60
C ALA A 153 15.96 -5.45 -11.37
N THR A 154 16.29 -6.09 -12.49
CA THR A 154 15.33 -6.80 -13.35
C THR A 154 14.64 -7.93 -12.59
N GLU A 155 15.39 -8.80 -11.92
CA GLU A 155 14.84 -9.91 -11.12
C GLU A 155 14.03 -9.43 -9.92
N TYR A 156 14.44 -8.33 -9.29
CA TYR A 156 13.71 -7.74 -8.18
C TYR A 156 12.35 -7.21 -8.63
N GLN A 157 12.31 -6.42 -9.70
CA GLN A 157 11.08 -5.82 -10.22
C GLN A 157 10.15 -6.86 -10.87
N ALA A 158 10.70 -7.93 -11.45
CA ALA A 158 9.94 -9.04 -12.04
C ALA A 158 9.04 -9.81 -11.05
N ARG A 159 9.21 -9.58 -9.73
CA ARG A 159 8.31 -10.15 -8.72
C ARG A 159 6.91 -9.54 -8.73
N ILE A 160 6.76 -8.36 -9.31
CA ILE A 160 5.45 -7.72 -9.48
C ILE A 160 4.88 -8.19 -10.81
N SER A 161 3.64 -8.71 -10.79
CA SER A 161 3.00 -9.19 -12.01
C SER A 161 2.67 -8.03 -12.96
N GLY A 162 2.80 -8.27 -14.27
CA GLY A 162 2.36 -7.33 -15.30
C GLY A 162 0.91 -6.86 -15.10
N PRO A 163 -0.07 -7.76 -14.90
CA PRO A 163 -1.46 -7.38 -14.67
C PRO A 163 -1.69 -6.46 -13.47
N LEU A 164 -0.88 -6.57 -12.40
CA LEU A 164 -0.96 -5.62 -11.27
C LEU A 164 -0.31 -4.29 -11.64
N MET A 165 0.84 -4.32 -12.32
CA MET A 165 1.51 -3.11 -12.79
C MET A 165 0.65 -2.31 -13.77
N ASP A 166 -0.19 -2.96 -14.57
CA ASP A 166 -1.14 -2.34 -15.49
C ASP A 166 -2.31 -1.63 -14.77
N ARG A 167 -2.43 -1.80 -13.45
CA ARG A 167 -3.37 -1.06 -12.58
C ARG A 167 -2.69 0.09 -11.82
N ILE A 168 -1.43 0.37 -12.11
CA ILE A 168 -0.68 1.49 -11.53
C ILE A 168 -0.44 2.53 -12.62
N ASP A 169 -1.32 3.51 -12.68
CA ASP A 169 -1.31 4.57 -13.70
C ASP A 169 -0.11 5.50 -13.55
N ILE A 170 0.22 5.87 -12.31
CA ILE A 170 1.26 6.85 -12.02
C ILE A 170 2.50 6.16 -11.48
N ARG A 171 3.62 6.31 -12.22
CA ARG A 171 4.93 5.80 -11.84
C ARG A 171 5.92 6.95 -11.75
N ILE A 172 6.36 7.24 -10.53
CA ILE A 172 7.34 8.29 -10.25
C ILE A 172 8.64 7.73 -9.68
N ALA A 173 9.75 8.28 -10.14
CA ALA A 173 11.07 8.07 -9.54
C ALA A 173 11.31 9.15 -8.46
N VAL A 174 11.73 8.72 -7.28
CA VAL A 174 12.07 9.60 -6.15
C VAL A 174 13.59 9.60 -6.01
N PRO A 175 14.27 10.73 -6.25
CA PRO A 175 15.73 10.79 -6.19
C PRO A 175 16.24 10.56 -4.76
N SER A 176 17.49 10.10 -4.63
CA SER A 176 18.17 10.17 -3.34
C SER A 176 18.28 11.63 -2.90
N ARG A 177 18.19 11.85 -1.59
CA ARG A 177 18.67 13.12 -1.04
C ARG A 177 20.20 13.09 -1.14
N THR A 178 20.75 13.68 -2.18
CA THR A 178 22.09 14.26 -2.07
C THR A 178 22.01 15.19 -0.87
N HIS A 179 22.91 15.04 0.10
CA HIS A 179 23.04 16.02 1.18
C HIS A 179 22.96 17.40 0.55
N ILE A 180 22.05 18.24 1.03
CA ILE A 180 22.14 19.68 0.82
C ILE A 180 23.42 20.08 1.58
N ARG A 181 24.58 19.92 0.93
CA ARG A 181 25.80 20.59 1.36
C ARG A 181 25.52 22.06 1.13
N SER A 182 25.13 22.73 2.22
CA SER A 182 25.42 24.14 2.48
C SER A 182 25.26 25.08 1.28
N PHE A 183 24.04 25.55 1.06
CA PHE A 183 23.78 26.85 0.40
C PHE A 183 23.86 28.04 1.39
N CYS A 184 24.56 27.86 2.51
CA CYS A 184 25.04 28.95 3.36
C CYS A 184 26.55 29.04 3.18
N ASN A 185 26.97 29.77 2.15
CA ASN A 185 28.22 30.52 2.09
C ASN A 185 28.21 31.28 0.76
N GLU A 186 27.66 32.49 0.79
CA GLU A 186 28.19 33.72 0.20
C GLU A 186 27.43 34.91 0.80
#